data_AF-A0A2X1IWE0-F1
#
_entry.id   AF-A0A2X1IWE0-F1
#
_cell.length_a   1.000
_cell.length_b   1.000
_cell.length_c   1.000
_cell.angle_alpha   90.00
_cell.angle_beta   90.00
_cell.angle_gamma   90.00
#
_symmetry.space_group_name_H-M   'P 1'
#
loop_
_entity.id
_entity.type
_entity.pdbx_description
1 polymer ?
#
loop_
_entity_poly.entity_id
_entity_poly.type
_entity_poly.pdbx_seq_one_letter_code
_entity_poly.pdbx_strand_id
1 'polypeptide(L)'
;MSRIPVFPDSNLLLAPAIDTVNRLPILLYQNQFADTRILVTISDQHIRGALNVPLKGVRYVLRVADDIIGPTGDVMTLNGHYPYTEKVHSTKYHFTIIFNPPPLFSFYRLIDKGFGILIFILLIACAAAFLLDRYFNKSATPEEILRRAINNGEIVPFYQPVVNGREGALRGVEVLARWKQPHGGYISPAAFIPLAEKSGLIVPLTQSLMNQVARQDERYRE
;
A
#
# COMPACT_ATOMS: atom_id res chain seq x y z
N MET A 1 20.93 -42.37 48.24
CA MET A 1 22.09 -42.34 47.32
C MET A 1 21.71 -41.53 46.10
N SER A 2 22.17 -40.28 46.02
CA SER A 2 22.04 -39.47 44.81
C SER A 2 22.86 -40.15 43.70
N ARG A 3 22.20 -40.59 42.62
CA ARG A 3 22.91 -41.11 41.45
C ARG A 3 23.59 -39.91 40.82
N ILE A 4 24.93 -39.89 40.86
CA ILE A 4 25.71 -38.96 40.03
C ILE A 4 25.38 -39.36 38.59
N PRO A 5 24.72 -38.50 37.79
CA PRO A 5 24.49 -38.80 36.39
C PRO A 5 25.85 -39.03 35.73
N VAL A 6 25.95 -40.08 34.91
CA VAL A 6 27.13 -40.29 34.07
C VAL A 6 27.29 -39.03 33.23
N PHE A 7 28.31 -38.22 33.55
CA PHE A 7 28.48 -36.93 32.89
C PHE A 7 28.81 -37.19 31.42
N PRO A 8 27.98 -36.71 30.48
CA PRO A 8 28.32 -36.78 29.08
C PRO A 8 29.62 -36.00 28.82
N ASP A 9 30.35 -36.34 27.76
CA ASP A 9 31.55 -35.61 27.32
C ASP A 9 31.24 -34.19 26.80
N SER A 10 30.00 -33.71 26.94
CA SER A 10 29.61 -32.37 26.57
C SER A 10 30.09 -31.35 27.61
N ASN A 11 30.70 -30.26 27.13
CA ASN A 11 31.17 -29.16 28.00
C ASN A 11 30.03 -28.41 28.70
N LEU A 12 28.78 -28.64 28.30
CA LEU A 12 27.59 -28.00 28.84
C LEU A 12 26.48 -29.04 29.02
N LEU A 13 25.79 -28.99 30.17
CA LEU A 13 24.67 -29.86 30.51
C LEU A 13 23.63 -29.08 31.31
N LEU A 14 22.36 -29.30 31.01
CA LEU A 14 21.24 -28.74 31.75
C LEU A 14 20.63 -29.85 32.59
N ALA A 15 20.67 -29.72 33.92
CA ALA A 15 20.20 -30.76 34.83
C ALA A 15 18.85 -30.37 35.46
N PRO A 16 17.83 -31.25 35.44
CA PRO A 16 16.52 -31.01 36.02
C PRO A 16 16.57 -30.95 37.55
N ALA A 17 15.56 -30.33 38.16
CA ALA A 17 15.46 -30.19 39.61
C ALA A 17 15.51 -31.53 40.34
N ILE A 18 14.97 -32.61 39.75
CA ILE A 18 14.98 -33.96 40.35
C ILE A 18 16.40 -34.47 40.62
N ASP A 19 17.38 -34.07 39.81
CA ASP A 19 18.77 -34.52 39.89
C ASP A 19 19.63 -33.64 40.80
N THR A 20 19.02 -32.64 41.45
CA THR A 20 19.72 -31.67 42.30
C THR A 20 19.27 -31.76 43.77
N VAL A 21 20.20 -31.45 44.68
CA VAL A 21 19.96 -31.53 46.13
C VAL A 21 18.93 -30.49 46.59
N ASN A 22 18.97 -29.30 46.02
CA ASN A 22 18.08 -28.18 46.37
C ASN A 22 16.77 -28.17 45.56
N ARG A 23 16.52 -29.19 44.73
CA ARG A 23 15.33 -29.27 43.86
C ARG A 23 15.16 -28.05 42.95
N LEU A 24 16.27 -27.53 42.44
CA LEU A 24 16.29 -26.43 41.48
C LEU A 24 17.17 -26.81 40.29
N PRO A 25 16.75 -26.50 39.05
CA PRO A 25 17.55 -26.84 37.90
C PRO A 25 18.87 -26.07 37.88
N ILE A 26 19.90 -26.68 37.30
CA ILE A 26 21.24 -26.08 37.20
C ILE A 26 21.78 -26.24 35.79
N LEU A 27 22.56 -25.24 35.37
CA LEU A 27 23.38 -25.33 34.17
C LEU A 27 24.81 -25.64 34.59
N LEU A 28 25.31 -26.78 34.14
CA LEU A 28 26.65 -27.27 34.42
C LEU A 28 27.54 -26.96 33.23
N TYR A 29 28.64 -26.27 33.48
CA TYR A 29 29.72 -26.09 32.53
C TYR A 29 30.96 -26.80 33.04
N GLN A 30 31.58 -27.62 32.19
CA GLN A 30 32.82 -28.30 32.53
C GLN A 30 33.90 -28.00 31.50
N ASN A 31 35.14 -27.94 31.98
CA ASN A 31 36.31 -27.89 31.13
C ASN A 31 37.44 -28.71 31.74
N GLN A 32 38.28 -29.30 30.89
CA GLN A 32 39.47 -30.04 31.32
C GLN A 32 40.71 -29.14 31.14
N PHE A 33 41.54 -29.08 32.18
CA PHE A 33 42.80 -28.34 32.15
C PHE A 33 43.90 -29.23 32.73
N ALA A 34 44.84 -29.65 31.87
CA ALA A 34 45.78 -30.73 32.17
C ALA A 34 45.03 -31.97 32.68
N ASP A 35 45.36 -32.48 33.87
CA ASP A 35 44.70 -33.65 34.49
C ASP A 35 43.55 -33.27 35.44
N THR A 36 43.14 -31.99 35.48
CA THR A 36 42.06 -31.52 36.37
C THR A 36 40.80 -31.18 35.58
N ARG A 37 39.65 -31.65 36.09
CA ARG A 37 38.33 -31.25 35.59
C ARG A 37 37.77 -30.13 36.46
N ILE A 38 37.54 -28.97 35.85
CA ILE A 38 36.88 -27.84 36.51
C ILE A 38 35.39 -27.91 36.16
N LEU A 39 34.56 -27.96 37.19
CA LEU A 39 33.10 -27.92 37.05
C LEU A 39 32.58 -26.62 37.65
N VAL A 40 31.80 -25.89 36.86
CA VAL A 40 31.10 -24.67 37.27
C VAL A 40 29.61 -24.93 37.20
N THR A 41 28.90 -24.64 38.28
CA THR A 41 27.45 -24.74 38.34
C THR A 41 26.85 -23.34 38.33
N ILE A 42 25.87 -23.14 37.46
CA ILE A 42 25.08 -21.90 37.38
C ILE A 42 23.70 -22.23 37.90
N SER A 43 23.29 -21.50 38.93
CA SER A 43 21.99 -21.70 39.58
C SER A 43 20.84 -21.18 38.73
N ASP A 44 19.68 -21.82 38.87
CA ASP A 44 18.37 -21.43 38.34
C ASP A 44 18.13 -19.91 38.27
N GLN A 45 18.34 -19.20 39.39
CA GLN A 45 18.11 -17.76 39.49
C GLN A 45 18.88 -16.94 38.45
N HIS A 46 20.11 -17.33 38.10
CA HIS A 46 20.94 -16.62 37.13
C HIS A 46 20.47 -16.91 35.71
N ILE A 47 20.10 -18.17 35.44
CA ILE A 47 19.56 -18.58 34.15
C ILE A 47 18.26 -17.83 33.87
N ARG A 48 17.33 -17.83 34.84
CA ARG A 48 16.05 -17.14 34.74
C ARG A 48 16.22 -15.62 34.68
N GLY A 49 17.16 -15.07 35.46
CA GLY A 49 17.51 -13.66 35.37
C GLY A 49 17.95 -13.25 33.97
N ALA A 50 18.78 -14.07 33.32
CA ALA A 50 19.22 -13.83 31.94
C ALA A 50 18.09 -14.03 30.90
N LEU A 51 17.15 -14.95 31.14
CA LEU A 51 15.99 -15.17 30.27
C LEU A 51 14.87 -14.13 30.47
N ASN A 52 14.85 -13.42 31.60
CA ASN A 52 13.86 -12.42 31.94
C ASN A 52 14.17 -11.05 31.29
N VAL A 53 14.24 -11.02 29.96
CA VAL A 53 14.40 -9.78 29.20
C VAL A 53 13.00 -9.16 28.99
N PRO A 54 12.79 -7.87 29.28
CA PRO A 54 11.47 -7.22 29.22
C PRO A 54 11.01 -6.90 27.78
N LEU A 55 11.08 -7.88 26.89
CA LEU A 55 10.62 -7.76 25.51
C LEU A 55 9.16 -8.22 25.42
N LYS A 56 8.26 -7.24 25.22
CA LYS A 56 6.81 -7.47 25.18
C LYS A 56 6.44 -8.49 24.09
N GLY A 57 5.83 -9.59 24.50
CA GLY A 57 5.32 -10.62 23.60
C GLY A 57 6.39 -11.56 23.05
N VAL A 58 7.62 -11.53 23.58
CA VAL A 58 8.68 -12.48 23.24
C VAL A 58 8.97 -13.38 24.44
N ARG A 59 8.98 -14.69 24.19
CA ARG A 59 9.31 -15.74 25.13
C ARG A 59 10.61 -16.40 24.68
N TYR A 60 11.53 -16.55 25.61
CA TYR A 60 12.86 -17.13 25.39
C TYR A 60 12.98 -18.45 26.10
N VAL A 61 13.64 -19.40 25.46
CA VAL A 61 13.97 -20.68 26.05
C VAL A 61 15.42 -21.00 25.72
N LEU A 62 16.18 -21.38 26.74
CA LEU A 62 17.53 -21.88 26.57
C LEU A 62 17.46 -23.37 26.25
N ARG A 63 18.11 -23.78 25.17
CA ARG A 63 18.31 -25.18 24.78
C ARG A 63 19.78 -25.57 24.92
N VAL A 64 20.03 -26.68 25.58
CA VAL A 64 21.34 -27.34 25.68
C VAL A 64 21.15 -28.79 25.27
N ALA A 65 21.80 -29.22 24.19
CA ALA A 65 21.53 -30.51 23.55
C ALA A 65 20.01 -30.70 23.29
N ASP A 66 19.37 -31.68 23.94
CA ASP A 66 17.94 -31.94 23.80
C ASP A 66 17.10 -31.37 24.95
N ASP A 67 17.74 -30.78 25.95
CA ASP A 67 17.06 -30.24 27.12
C ASP A 67 16.83 -28.73 26.99
N ILE A 68 15.68 -28.28 27.49
CA ILE A 68 15.26 -26.89 27.45
C ILE A 68 14.86 -26.37 28.83
N ILE A 69 15.14 -25.09 29.09
CA ILE A 69 14.67 -24.36 30.27
C ILE A 69 14.10 -22.99 29.87
N GLY A 70 12.88 -22.73 30.33
CA GLY A 70 12.19 -21.46 30.14
C GLY A 70 12.36 -20.50 31.32
N PRO A 71 11.73 -19.30 31.27
CA PRO A 71 11.72 -18.37 32.39
C PRO A 71 10.99 -18.93 33.62
N THR A 72 10.08 -19.89 33.43
CA THR A 72 9.36 -20.63 34.48
C THR A 72 9.41 -22.14 34.20
N GLY A 73 9.14 -22.96 35.22
CA GLY A 73 9.12 -24.43 35.10
C GLY A 73 10.50 -25.09 35.16
N ASP A 74 10.52 -26.42 35.23
CA ASP A 74 11.76 -27.23 35.28
C ASP A 74 12.29 -27.53 33.86
N VAL A 75 13.47 -28.15 33.80
CA VAL A 75 14.09 -28.64 32.58
C VAL A 75 13.21 -29.70 31.93
N MET A 76 13.01 -29.59 30.62
CA MET A 76 12.24 -30.54 29.83
C MET A 76 13.06 -31.03 28.64
N THR A 77 13.00 -32.32 28.35
CA THR A 77 13.62 -32.87 27.15
C THR A 77 12.69 -32.67 25.95
N LEU A 78 13.24 -32.11 24.88
CA LEU A 78 12.54 -31.74 23.66
C LEU A 78 12.29 -32.97 22.77
N ASN A 79 11.17 -33.64 22.99
CA ASN A 79 10.74 -34.79 22.17
C ASN A 79 9.98 -34.36 20.90
N GLY A 80 10.51 -33.38 20.14
CA GLY A 80 9.90 -32.93 18.90
C GLY A 80 10.06 -31.43 18.60
N HIS A 81 9.08 -30.85 17.92
CA HIS A 81 9.13 -29.44 17.52
C HIS A 81 8.68 -28.54 18.67
N TYR A 82 9.55 -27.60 19.07
CA TYR A 82 9.14 -26.51 19.98
C TYR A 82 8.26 -25.52 19.21
N PRO A 83 7.20 -24.92 19.79
CA PRO A 83 6.27 -24.04 19.08
C PRO A 83 6.90 -22.75 18.53
N TYR A 84 8.17 -22.49 18.83
CA TYR A 84 8.92 -21.33 18.37
C TYR A 84 9.98 -21.76 17.37
N THR A 85 10.03 -21.06 16.24
CA THR A 85 10.84 -21.44 15.08
C THR A 85 12.20 -20.76 15.04
N GLU A 86 12.33 -19.56 15.61
CA GLU A 86 13.58 -18.80 15.53
C GLU A 86 14.59 -19.25 16.57
N LYS A 87 15.83 -19.41 16.12
CA LYS A 87 16.93 -19.96 16.92
C LYS A 87 18.19 -19.14 16.72
N VAL A 88 18.86 -18.83 17.82
CA VAL A 88 20.20 -18.21 17.80
C VAL A 88 21.16 -19.16 18.51
N HIS A 89 22.18 -19.59 17.79
CA HIS A 89 23.22 -20.48 18.31
C HIS A 89 24.37 -19.66 18.92
N SER A 90 24.86 -20.09 20.07
CA SER A 90 26.06 -19.50 20.66
C SER A 90 27.30 -19.93 19.88
N THR A 91 28.17 -18.97 19.58
CA THR A 91 29.44 -19.20 18.85
C THR A 91 30.54 -19.77 19.75
N LYS A 92 30.41 -19.58 21.07
CA LYS A 92 31.44 -19.95 22.06
C LYS A 92 31.07 -21.19 22.86
N TYR A 93 29.78 -21.42 23.09
CA TYR A 93 29.29 -22.49 23.96
C TYR A 93 28.19 -23.28 23.24
N HIS A 94 28.04 -24.57 23.56
CA HIS A 94 27.06 -25.47 22.92
C HIS A 94 25.63 -25.27 23.46
N PHE A 95 25.10 -24.06 23.38
CA PHE A 95 23.69 -23.76 23.67
C PHE A 95 23.03 -22.96 22.54
N THR A 96 21.71 -23.02 22.50
CA THR A 96 20.86 -22.30 21.53
C THR A 96 19.75 -21.57 22.28
N ILE A 97 19.44 -20.35 21.90
CA ILE A 97 18.26 -19.63 22.39
C ILE A 97 17.16 -19.80 21.35
N ILE A 98 16.02 -20.34 21.77
CA ILE A 98 14.80 -20.46 20.96
C ILE A 98 13.83 -19.35 21.39
N PHE A 99 13.29 -18.61 20.43
CA PHE A 99 12.37 -17.51 20.72
C PHE A 99 11.27 -17.40 19.67
N ASN A 100 10.13 -16.83 20.04
CA ASN A 100 9.11 -16.50 19.06
C ASN A 100 9.44 -15.15 18.39
N PRO A 101 9.41 -15.07 17.04
CA PRO A 101 9.59 -13.79 16.38
C PRO A 101 8.42 -12.87 16.78
N PRO A 102 8.69 -11.58 17.03
CA PRO A 102 7.61 -10.61 17.13
C PRO A 102 6.82 -10.62 15.81
N PRO A 103 5.49 -10.40 15.85
CA PRO A 103 4.72 -10.34 14.62
C PRO A 103 5.27 -9.22 13.72
N LEU A 104 5.41 -9.52 12.42
CA LEU A 104 5.87 -8.56 11.40
C LEU A 104 5.03 -7.28 11.44
N PHE A 105 3.73 -7.42 11.71
CA PHE A 105 2.80 -6.31 11.81
C PHE A 105 1.93 -6.42 13.06
N SER A 106 1.66 -5.29 13.69
CA SER A 106 0.73 -5.18 14.81
C SER A 106 -0.09 -3.90 14.64
N PHE A 107 -1.40 -4.06 14.43
CA PHE A 107 -2.34 -2.94 14.32
C PHE A 107 -2.25 -2.00 15.53
N TYR A 108 -2.19 -2.57 16.74
CA TYR A 108 -2.04 -1.79 17.97
C TYR A 108 -0.74 -0.98 17.99
N ARG A 109 0.38 -1.56 17.55
CA ARG A 109 1.67 -0.86 17.49
C ARG A 109 1.67 0.24 16.44
N LEU A 110 1.01 0.02 15.30
CA LEU A 110 0.86 1.04 14.25
C LEU A 110 0.06 2.24 14.76
N ILE A 111 -1.00 2.01 15.53
CA ILE A 111 -1.82 3.10 16.07
C ILE A 111 -1.08 3.81 17.23
N ASP A 112 -0.57 3.06 18.20
CA ASP A 112 0.04 3.62 19.43
C ASP A 112 1.41 4.28 19.18
N LYS A 113 2.18 3.79 18.22
CA LYS A 113 3.55 4.26 17.92
C LYS A 113 3.72 4.88 16.54
N GLY A 114 2.75 4.69 15.64
CA GLY A 114 2.84 5.09 14.23
C GLY A 114 1.78 6.09 13.78
N PHE A 115 1.04 6.72 14.70
CA PHE A 115 0.02 7.71 14.36
C PHE A 115 0.55 8.85 13.45
N GLY A 116 1.78 9.30 13.69
CA GLY A 116 2.43 10.31 12.83
C GLY A 116 2.63 9.84 11.39
N ILE A 117 2.95 8.55 11.17
CA ILE A 117 3.10 7.96 9.83
C ILE A 117 1.74 7.93 9.12
N LEU A 118 0.67 7.61 9.84
CA LEU A 118 -0.69 7.60 9.27
C LEU A 118 -1.11 9.00 8.80
N ILE A 119 -0.86 10.04 9.61
CA ILE A 119 -1.12 11.43 9.22
C ILE A 119 -0.28 11.81 8.00
N PHE A 120 1.00 11.45 7.99
CA PHE A 120 1.89 11.78 6.88
C PHE A 120 1.44 11.12 5.55
N ILE A 121 1.06 9.85 5.59
CA ILE A 121 0.49 9.14 4.44
C ILE A 121 -0.81 9.82 3.98
N LEU A 122 -1.68 10.21 4.92
CA LEU A 122 -2.92 10.92 4.59
C LEU A 122 -2.64 12.27 3.91
N LEU A 123 -1.69 13.05 4.43
CA LEU A 123 -1.30 14.34 3.84
C LEU A 123 -0.72 14.17 2.44
N ILE A 124 0.16 13.18 2.23
CA ILE A 124 0.69 12.85 0.90
C ILE A 124 -0.43 12.44 -0.04
N ALA A 125 -1.35 11.58 0.41
CA ALA A 125 -2.47 11.12 -0.39
C ALA A 125 -3.38 12.29 -0.81
N CYS A 126 -3.69 13.20 0.12
CA CYS A 126 -4.48 14.40 -0.16
C CYS A 126 -3.75 15.35 -1.13
N ALA A 127 -2.45 15.58 -0.94
CA ALA A 127 -1.65 16.42 -1.83
C ALA A 127 -1.56 15.80 -3.24
N ALA A 128 -1.35 14.49 -3.34
CA ALA A 128 -1.32 13.77 -4.60
C ALA A 128 -2.68 13.85 -5.30
N ALA A 129 -3.79 13.63 -4.58
CA ALA A 129 -5.13 13.75 -5.12
C ALA A 129 -5.40 15.18 -5.64
N PHE A 130 -5.03 16.20 -4.88
CA PHE A 130 -5.16 17.59 -5.28
C PHE A 130 -4.35 17.93 -6.54
N LEU A 131 -3.11 17.44 -6.62
CA LEU A 131 -2.24 17.65 -7.79
C LEU A 131 -2.75 16.93 -9.03
N LEU A 132 -3.23 15.69 -8.88
CA LEU A 132 -3.81 14.91 -9.97
C LEU A 132 -5.08 15.58 -10.50
N ASP A 133 -5.96 16.05 -9.62
CA ASP A 133 -7.15 16.81 -10.03
C ASP A 133 -6.74 18.08 -10.81
N ARG A 134 -5.78 18.86 -10.29
CA ARG A 134 -5.24 20.03 -11.00
C ARG A 134 -4.60 19.70 -12.35
N TYR A 135 -3.96 18.55 -12.49
CA TYR A 135 -3.30 18.13 -13.73
C TYR A 135 -4.32 17.71 -14.79
N PHE A 136 -5.29 16.88 -14.43
CA PHE A 136 -6.33 16.42 -15.36
C PHE A 136 -7.37 17.50 -15.67
N ASN A 137 -7.61 18.42 -14.73
CA ASN A 137 -8.61 19.47 -14.86
C ASN A 137 -8.04 20.77 -15.47
N LYS A 138 -6.92 20.69 -16.22
CA LYS A 138 -6.53 21.77 -17.14
C LYS A 138 -7.59 21.88 -18.23
N SER A 139 -8.49 22.85 -18.06
CA SER A 139 -9.54 23.23 -19.00
C SER A 139 -9.03 23.17 -20.43
N ALA A 140 -9.73 22.43 -21.29
CA ALA A 140 -9.49 22.44 -22.72
C ALA A 140 -9.42 23.90 -23.21
N THR A 141 -8.43 24.24 -24.05
CA THR A 141 -8.32 25.59 -24.59
C THR A 141 -9.61 25.95 -25.33
N PRO A 142 -9.99 27.24 -25.44
CA PRO A 142 -11.18 27.63 -26.21
C PRO A 142 -11.19 27.05 -27.63
N GLU A 143 -10.00 26.93 -28.26
CA GLU A 143 -9.83 26.28 -29.55
C GLU A 143 -10.19 24.80 -29.50
N GLU A 144 -9.71 24.06 -28.50
CA GLU A 144 -9.98 22.62 -28.37
C GLU A 144 -11.47 22.36 -28.09
N ILE A 145 -12.11 23.24 -27.30
CA ILE A 145 -13.57 23.21 -27.07
C ILE A 145 -14.32 23.42 -28.39
N LEU A 146 -13.94 24.44 -29.18
CA LEU A 146 -14.56 24.72 -30.47
C LEU A 146 -14.35 23.58 -31.47
N ARG A 147 -13.13 23.03 -31.54
CA ARG A 147 -12.78 21.88 -32.38
C ARG A 147 -13.63 20.66 -32.03
N ARG A 148 -13.77 20.36 -30.74
CA ARG A 148 -14.65 19.28 -30.26
C ARG A 148 -16.11 19.54 -30.64
N ALA A 149 -16.61 20.76 -30.47
CA ALA A 149 -17.99 21.12 -30.83
C ALA A 149 -18.28 20.95 -32.33
N ILE A 150 -17.34 21.34 -33.20
CA ILE A 150 -17.44 21.12 -34.66
C ILE A 150 -17.52 19.64 -34.98
N ASN A 151 -16.64 18.82 -34.39
CA ASN A 151 -16.58 17.37 -34.61
C ASN A 151 -17.81 16.64 -34.07
N ASN A 152 -18.38 17.11 -32.97
CA ASN A 152 -19.59 16.57 -32.37
C ASN A 152 -20.89 17.02 -33.07
N GLY A 153 -20.80 17.92 -34.06
CA GLY A 153 -21.99 18.48 -34.72
C GLY A 153 -22.82 19.40 -33.82
N GLU A 154 -22.21 20.02 -32.80
CA GLU A 154 -22.89 20.93 -31.87
C GLU A 154 -23.17 22.30 -32.49
N ILE A 155 -22.48 22.64 -33.59
CA ILE A 155 -22.74 23.83 -34.39
C ILE A 155 -23.73 23.46 -35.49
N VAL A 156 -24.98 23.88 -35.31
CA VAL A 156 -26.14 23.50 -36.13
C VAL A 156 -26.60 24.65 -37.03
N PRO A 157 -27.18 24.35 -38.20
CA PRO A 157 -27.72 25.36 -39.10
C PRO A 157 -29.10 25.84 -38.62
N PHE A 158 -29.27 27.15 -38.56
CA PHE A 158 -30.58 27.81 -38.49
C PHE A 158 -30.86 28.48 -39.83
N TYR A 159 -32.13 28.60 -40.21
CA TYR A 159 -32.51 29.13 -41.52
C TYR A 159 -33.31 30.43 -41.34
N GLN A 160 -32.84 31.50 -41.98
CA GLN A 160 -33.57 32.76 -42.07
C GLN A 160 -34.16 32.90 -43.48
N PRO A 161 -35.50 32.94 -43.62
CA PRO A 161 -36.15 33.11 -44.92
C PRO A 161 -35.78 34.43 -45.58
N VAL A 162 -35.46 34.38 -46.88
CA VAL A 162 -35.26 35.55 -47.73
C VAL A 162 -36.47 35.68 -48.65
N VAL A 163 -37.25 36.73 -48.47
CA VAL A 163 -38.52 36.95 -49.18
C VAL A 163 -38.42 38.13 -50.16
N ASN A 164 -39.13 38.05 -51.28
CA ASN A 164 -39.27 39.15 -52.22
C ASN A 164 -40.17 40.23 -51.64
N GLY A 165 -39.67 41.47 -51.51
CA GLY A 165 -40.41 42.58 -50.88
C GLY A 165 -41.62 43.10 -51.66
N ARG A 166 -41.76 42.75 -52.96
CA ARG A 166 -42.92 43.13 -53.79
C ARG A 166 -43.95 42.01 -53.86
N GLU A 167 -43.50 40.77 -54.01
CA GLU A 167 -44.35 39.60 -54.28
C GLU A 167 -44.68 38.79 -53.02
N GLY A 168 -43.96 39.00 -51.91
CA GLY A 168 -44.06 38.17 -50.70
C GLY A 168 -43.55 36.74 -50.87
N ALA A 169 -43.09 36.37 -52.06
CA ALA A 169 -42.62 35.02 -52.37
C ALA A 169 -41.26 34.71 -51.73
N LEU A 170 -41.10 33.50 -51.19
CA LEU A 170 -39.83 32.97 -50.70
C LEU A 170 -38.84 32.83 -51.88
N ARG A 171 -37.65 33.41 -51.75
CA ARG A 171 -36.57 33.33 -52.76
C ARG A 171 -35.42 32.42 -52.33
N GLY A 172 -35.26 32.19 -51.03
CA GLY A 172 -34.22 31.31 -50.49
C GLY A 172 -34.14 31.41 -48.98
N VAL A 173 -33.07 30.86 -48.42
CA VAL A 173 -32.77 30.92 -46.99
C VAL A 173 -31.30 31.26 -46.76
N GLU A 174 -31.02 32.06 -45.75
CA GLU A 174 -29.68 32.26 -45.22
C GLU A 174 -29.41 31.23 -44.11
N VAL A 175 -28.26 30.57 -44.18
CA VAL A 175 -27.82 29.61 -43.17
C VAL A 175 -27.02 30.34 -42.10
N LEU A 176 -27.50 30.26 -40.87
CA LEU A 176 -26.90 30.89 -39.70
C LEU A 176 -26.36 29.82 -38.75
N ALA A 177 -25.06 29.85 -38.48
CA ALA A 177 -24.45 28.95 -37.50
C ALA A 177 -24.98 29.23 -36.09
N ARG A 178 -25.33 28.19 -35.34
CA ARG A 178 -25.71 28.28 -33.92
C ARG A 178 -25.02 27.18 -33.15
N TRP A 179 -24.25 27.54 -32.14
CA TRP A 179 -23.59 26.54 -31.29
C TRP A 179 -24.50 26.18 -30.13
N LYS A 180 -25.08 24.98 -30.18
CA LYS A 180 -25.95 24.43 -29.16
C LYS A 180 -25.13 23.86 -28.01
N GLN A 181 -25.36 24.34 -26.79
CA GLN A 181 -24.74 23.79 -25.60
C GLN A 181 -25.49 22.54 -25.10
N PRO A 182 -24.78 21.58 -24.47
CA PRO A 182 -25.39 20.35 -23.93
C PRO A 182 -26.52 20.59 -22.91
N HIS A 183 -26.46 21.69 -22.16
CA HIS A 183 -27.37 22.02 -21.05
C HIS A 183 -28.54 22.94 -21.46
N GLY A 184 -28.78 23.12 -22.77
CA GLY A 184 -29.95 23.85 -23.27
C GLY A 184 -29.72 25.35 -23.39
N GLY A 185 -28.93 25.75 -24.38
CA GLY A 185 -28.67 27.15 -24.73
C GLY A 185 -27.95 27.25 -26.06
N TYR A 186 -27.87 28.48 -26.61
CA TYR A 186 -27.09 28.76 -27.82
C TYR A 186 -26.02 29.80 -27.52
N ILE A 187 -24.79 29.50 -27.92
CA ILE A 187 -23.70 30.48 -27.92
C ILE A 187 -23.82 31.32 -29.19
N SER A 188 -23.75 32.65 -29.02
CA SER A 188 -23.82 33.61 -30.12
C SER A 188 -22.66 33.41 -31.11
N PRO A 189 -22.90 33.51 -32.44
CA PRO A 189 -21.83 33.52 -33.45
C PRO A 189 -20.72 34.51 -33.16
N ALA A 190 -21.06 35.68 -32.61
CA ALA A 190 -20.08 36.70 -32.25
C ALA A 190 -19.03 36.21 -31.23
N ALA A 191 -19.35 35.17 -30.44
CA ALA A 191 -18.42 34.62 -29.46
C ALA A 191 -17.46 33.57 -30.03
N PHE A 192 -17.83 32.85 -31.10
CA PHE A 192 -17.03 31.74 -31.61
C PHE A 192 -16.51 31.93 -33.04
N ILE A 193 -17.13 32.75 -33.89
CA ILE A 193 -16.66 33.01 -35.25
C ILE A 193 -15.27 33.67 -35.26
N PRO A 194 -14.99 34.72 -34.46
CA PRO A 194 -13.65 35.31 -34.42
C PRO A 194 -12.56 34.32 -33.94
N LEU A 195 -12.93 33.39 -33.05
CA LEU A 195 -12.03 32.33 -32.61
C LEU A 195 -11.80 31.32 -33.73
N ALA A 196 -12.86 30.93 -34.45
CA ALA A 196 -12.77 30.02 -35.59
C ALA A 196 -11.86 30.58 -36.69
N GLU A 197 -11.95 31.88 -36.97
CA GLU A 197 -11.11 32.55 -37.95
C GLU A 197 -9.64 32.58 -37.50
N LYS A 198 -9.36 33.01 -36.26
CA LYS A 198 -8.00 33.11 -35.73
C LYS A 198 -7.28 31.77 -35.59
N SER A 199 -8.03 30.68 -35.34
CA SER A 199 -7.49 29.32 -35.18
C SER A 199 -7.51 28.49 -36.48
N GLY A 200 -8.02 29.04 -37.59
CA GLY A 200 -8.21 28.31 -38.84
C GLY A 200 -9.35 27.27 -38.79
N LEU A 201 -10.10 27.18 -37.69
CA LEU A 201 -11.26 26.31 -37.54
C LEU A 201 -12.50 26.78 -38.33
N ILE A 202 -12.46 27.96 -38.97
CA ILE A 202 -13.57 28.44 -39.80
C ILE A 202 -13.84 27.52 -40.99
N VAL A 203 -12.80 26.90 -41.57
CA VAL A 203 -12.93 25.96 -42.69
C VAL A 203 -13.64 24.67 -42.28
N PRO A 204 -13.17 23.91 -41.25
CA PRO A 204 -13.86 22.70 -40.81
C PRO A 204 -15.26 22.99 -40.25
N LEU A 205 -15.48 24.15 -39.63
CA LEU A 205 -16.81 24.57 -39.19
C LEU A 205 -17.77 24.69 -40.38
N THR A 206 -17.38 25.45 -41.41
CA THR A 206 -18.23 25.65 -42.61
C THR A 206 -18.48 24.34 -43.34
N GLN A 207 -17.48 23.46 -43.46
CA GLN A 207 -17.65 22.13 -44.07
C GLN A 207 -18.64 21.28 -43.28
N SER A 208 -18.52 21.23 -41.95
CA SER A 208 -19.46 20.51 -41.08
C SER A 208 -20.88 21.06 -41.23
N LEU A 209 -21.03 22.39 -41.25
CA LEU A 209 -22.33 23.04 -41.39
C LEU A 209 -22.98 22.76 -42.75
N MET A 210 -22.22 22.87 -43.85
CA MET A 210 -22.72 22.56 -45.20
C MET A 210 -23.14 21.10 -45.34
N ASN A 211 -22.37 20.16 -44.76
CA ASN A 211 -22.75 18.74 -44.75
C ASN A 211 -24.04 18.49 -43.94
N GLN A 212 -24.29 19.26 -42.87
CA GLN A 212 -25.55 19.20 -42.14
C GLN A 212 -26.72 19.75 -42.97
N VAL A 213 -26.52 20.87 -43.66
CA VAL A 213 -27.54 21.48 -44.55
C VAL A 213 -27.90 20.52 -45.69
N ALA A 214 -26.91 19.93 -46.37
CA ALA A 214 -27.14 18.99 -47.46
C ALA A 214 -27.99 17.78 -47.00
N ARG A 215 -27.66 17.20 -45.84
CA ARG A 215 -28.44 16.10 -45.25
C ARG A 215 -29.86 16.51 -44.82
N GLN A 216 -30.06 17.76 -44.43
CA GLN A 216 -31.39 18.27 -44.11
C GLN A 216 -32.21 18.52 -45.38
N ASP A 217 -31.61 19.08 -46.43
CA ASP A 217 -32.26 19.29 -47.73
C ASP A 217 -32.73 17.97 -48.35
N GLU A 218 -31.90 16.92 -48.32
CA GLU A 218 -32.29 15.58 -48.75
C GLU A 218 -33.51 15.05 -47.98
N ARG A 219 -33.53 15.23 -46.65
CA ARG A 219 -34.66 14.80 -45.80
C ARG A 219 -35.96 15.53 -46.12
N TYR A 220 -35.91 16.81 -46.50
CA TYR A 220 -37.11 17.59 -46.82
C TYR A 220 -37.61 17.40 -48.26
N ARG A 221 -36.84 16.70 -49.10
CA ARG A 221 -37.22 16.36 -50.48
C ARG A 221 -37.98 15.04 -50.61
N GLU A 222 -37.91 14.18 -49.60
CA GLU A 222 -38.74 12.98 -49.44
C GLU A 222 -40.15 13.32 -48.92
#